data_AF-A0A8B8QVA2-F1
#
_entry.id   AF-A0A8B8QVA2-F1
#
_cell.length_a   1.000
_cell.length_b   1.000
_cell.length_c   1.000
_cell.angle_alpha   90.00
_cell.angle_beta   90.00
_cell.angle_gamma   90.00
#
_symmetry.space_group_name_H-M   'P 1'
#
loop_
_entity.id
_entity.type
_entity.pdbx_description
1 polymer ?
#
loop_
_entity_poly.entity_id
_entity_poly.type
_entity_poly.pdbx_seq_one_letter_code
_entity_poly.pdbx_strand_id
1 'polypeptide(L)'
;MVTYNEWLSLIIGQEAMKFLKLNVLPSGYTKYDPTVDPSLLNEFSGSAFRFGHSMINNIFAEILPDGRPSGYRLNEFFFHPFGMKSGQHDMVMRGLISQASQNRDPFVSSDLKNHLYRPRDNPYGLDLPAFNIQRGRDHGIPGYTKLVEFCFDDVIQNWKQLDQYMPVSQRIRFSKLYRSVHDLDLFSAGLAEYPLPGAALGPTFTCIVGIQMFNLKYGDRFWFEHGGQVGSFTPDQLQELRKTNLARLMCANSDNINVIQKNVFRGESPTNPSVPCSSLPDTDLKAWQEAPGMMMPNNIGINKKK
;
A
#
# COMPACT_ATOMS: atom_id res chain seq x y z
N MET A 1 -4.80 -10.43 -3.26
CA MET A 1 -3.69 -10.93 -4.11
C MET A 1 -2.75 -9.84 -4.61
N VAL A 2 -3.19 -8.87 -5.43
CA VAL A 2 -2.36 -7.75 -5.95
C VAL A 2 -1.47 -7.14 -4.86
N THR A 3 -2.07 -6.80 -3.70
CA THR A 3 -1.36 -6.22 -2.56
C THR A 3 -0.17 -7.06 -2.10
N TYR A 4 -0.33 -8.37 -1.91
CA TYR A 4 0.73 -9.24 -1.36
C TYR A 4 1.68 -9.78 -2.42
N ASN A 5 1.21 -9.96 -3.66
CA ASN A 5 1.99 -10.54 -4.74
C ASN A 5 2.83 -9.50 -5.49
N GLU A 6 2.28 -8.30 -5.71
CA GLU A 6 2.89 -7.30 -6.58
C GLU A 6 3.43 -6.10 -5.82
N TRP A 7 2.65 -5.56 -4.86
CA TRP A 7 2.94 -4.29 -4.21
C TRP A 7 3.82 -4.45 -2.96
N LEU A 8 3.42 -5.31 -2.01
CA LEU A 8 4.01 -5.36 -0.67
C LEU A 8 5.50 -5.67 -0.69
N SER A 9 5.96 -6.53 -1.60
CA SER A 9 7.39 -6.86 -1.72
C SER A 9 8.25 -5.67 -2.14
N LEU A 10 7.69 -4.68 -2.84
CA LEU A 10 8.37 -3.42 -3.18
C LEU A 10 8.44 -2.47 -1.97
N ILE A 11 7.53 -2.65 -1.02
CA ILE A 11 7.40 -1.79 0.16
C ILE A 11 8.29 -2.27 1.30
N ILE A 12 8.18 -3.53 1.70
CA ILE A 12 8.92 -4.11 2.84
C ILE A 12 10.12 -4.98 2.44
N GLY A 13 10.33 -5.23 1.14
CA GLY A 13 11.43 -6.05 0.64
C GLY A 13 11.16 -7.56 0.70
N GLN A 14 11.93 -8.31 -0.09
CA GLN A 14 11.75 -9.76 -0.24
C GLN A 14 12.12 -10.56 1.02
N GLU A 15 13.09 -10.08 1.80
CA GLU A 15 13.52 -10.76 3.03
C GLU A 15 12.41 -10.74 4.08
N ALA A 16 11.78 -9.59 4.32
CA ALA A 16 10.65 -9.46 5.23
C ALA A 16 9.45 -10.30 4.76
N MET A 17 9.14 -10.27 3.45
CA MET A 17 8.10 -11.11 2.86
C MET A 17 8.31 -12.60 3.13
N LYS A 18 9.56 -13.07 3.02
CA LYS A 18 9.92 -14.48 3.27
C LYS A 18 9.86 -14.81 4.76
N PHE A 19 10.45 -13.97 5.61
CA PHE A 19 10.47 -14.17 7.06
C PHE A 19 9.06 -14.31 7.64
N LEU A 20 8.15 -13.41 7.23
CA LEU A 20 6.75 -13.38 7.68
C LEU A 20 5.81 -14.28 6.87
N LYS A 21 6.34 -15.04 5.89
CA LYS A 21 5.54 -15.93 5.01
C LYS A 21 4.39 -15.21 4.28
N LEU A 22 4.61 -13.97 3.88
CA LEU A 22 3.59 -13.11 3.28
C LEU A 22 3.38 -13.37 1.79
N ASN A 23 4.35 -13.97 1.11
CA ASN A 23 4.24 -14.32 -0.31
C ASN A 23 2.98 -15.15 -0.60
N VAL A 24 2.32 -14.86 -1.73
CA VAL A 24 1.25 -15.70 -2.28
C VAL A 24 1.89 -17.03 -2.71
N LEU A 25 1.24 -18.14 -2.37
CA LEU A 25 1.77 -19.47 -2.69
C LEU A 25 1.60 -19.75 -4.19
N PRO A 26 2.50 -20.51 -4.82
CA PRO A 26 2.31 -20.95 -6.21
C PRO A 26 1.19 -22.01 -6.33
N SER A 27 0.96 -22.79 -5.27
CA SER A 27 -0.05 -23.84 -5.22
C SER A 27 -0.44 -24.16 -3.77
N GLY A 28 -1.52 -24.91 -3.58
CA GLY A 28 -1.98 -25.34 -2.26
C GLY A 28 -2.60 -24.21 -1.44
N TYR A 29 -2.60 -24.40 -0.11
CA TYR A 29 -3.31 -23.57 0.84
C TYR A 29 -2.38 -23.03 1.95
N THR A 30 -2.68 -21.83 2.42
CA THR A 30 -2.26 -21.38 3.76
C THR A 30 -3.27 -21.87 4.81
N LYS A 31 -3.01 -21.55 6.08
CA LYS A 31 -3.88 -21.92 7.19
C LYS A 31 -4.23 -20.68 8.00
N TYR A 32 -5.52 -20.52 8.29
CA TYR A 32 -6.03 -19.53 9.23
C TYR A 32 -5.53 -19.82 10.65
N ASP A 33 -5.10 -18.78 11.36
CA ASP A 33 -4.71 -18.85 12.76
C ASP A 33 -5.70 -18.04 13.62
N PRO A 34 -6.59 -18.71 14.38
CA PRO A 34 -7.57 -18.02 15.22
C PRO A 34 -6.96 -17.29 16.43
N THR A 35 -5.67 -17.47 16.70
CA THR A 35 -4.97 -16.78 17.79
C THR A 35 -4.36 -15.44 17.36
N VAL A 36 -4.33 -15.17 16.04
CA VAL A 36 -3.84 -13.92 15.47
C VAL A 36 -4.96 -12.89 15.46
N ASP A 37 -4.74 -11.73 16.09
CA ASP A 37 -5.67 -10.60 16.08
C ASP A 37 -5.51 -9.79 14.77
N PRO A 38 -6.53 -9.77 13.88
CA PRO A 38 -6.46 -9.02 12.63
C PRO A 38 -6.71 -7.51 12.80
N SER A 39 -6.93 -7.03 14.02
CA SER A 39 -7.16 -5.61 14.28
C SER A 39 -6.00 -4.74 13.78
N LEU A 40 -6.32 -3.51 13.38
CA LEU A 40 -5.30 -2.56 12.95
C LEU A 40 -4.54 -2.00 14.15
N LEU A 41 -3.21 -2.09 14.09
CA LEU A 41 -2.31 -1.45 15.03
C LEU A 41 -2.45 0.07 14.91
N ASN A 42 -2.38 0.75 16.05
CA ASN A 42 -2.45 2.21 16.10
C ASN A 42 -1.22 2.83 15.41
N GLU A 43 -0.05 2.24 15.62
CA GLU A 43 1.22 2.62 14.99
C GLU A 43 1.19 2.45 13.48
N PHE A 44 0.48 1.43 12.98
CA PHE A 44 0.31 1.19 11.55
C PHE A 44 -0.53 2.30 10.90
N SER A 45 -1.74 2.53 11.38
CA SER A 45 -2.70 3.47 10.76
C SER A 45 -2.41 4.95 11.10
N GLY A 46 -1.97 5.20 12.33
CA GLY A 46 -1.68 6.53 12.85
C GLY A 46 -0.33 7.08 12.39
N SER A 47 0.61 6.23 11.96
CA SER A 47 1.96 6.65 11.57
C SER A 47 2.56 5.88 10.39
N ALA A 48 2.92 4.60 10.54
CA ALA A 48 3.80 3.90 9.62
C ALA A 48 3.23 3.81 8.19
N PHE A 49 1.95 3.46 8.03
CA PHE A 49 1.31 3.33 6.72
C PHE A 49 1.04 4.67 6.01
N ARG A 50 1.35 5.79 6.68
CA ARG A 50 1.32 7.14 6.08
C ARG A 50 2.59 7.48 5.32
N PHE A 51 3.56 6.56 5.23
CA PHE A 51 4.79 6.73 4.44
C PHE A 51 4.49 7.15 2.99
N GLY A 52 3.37 6.70 2.42
CA GLY A 52 2.95 7.04 1.06
C GLY A 52 2.79 8.55 0.84
N HIS A 53 2.61 9.35 1.89
CA HIS A 53 2.51 10.81 1.76
C HIS A 53 3.80 11.47 1.25
N SER A 54 4.99 10.90 1.47
CA SER A 54 6.23 11.41 0.86
C SER A 54 6.38 11.02 -0.61
N MET A 55 5.63 10.01 -1.07
CA MET A 55 5.71 9.48 -2.44
C MET A 55 4.78 10.22 -3.42
N ILE A 56 3.95 11.14 -2.94
CA ILE A 56 2.94 11.82 -3.77
C ILE A 56 3.55 12.99 -4.54
N ASN A 57 3.35 12.98 -5.86
CA ASN A 57 3.75 14.04 -6.78
C ASN A 57 2.90 15.32 -6.60
N ASN A 58 3.49 16.49 -6.91
CA ASN A 58 2.72 17.75 -7.02
C ASN A 58 1.87 17.79 -8.30
N ILE A 59 2.34 17.16 -9.37
CA ILE A 59 1.67 17.11 -10.67
C ILE A 59 1.29 15.66 -10.94
N PHE A 60 0.04 15.41 -11.24
CA PHE A 60 -0.44 14.11 -11.70
C PHE A 60 -0.50 14.12 -13.21
N ALA A 61 0.23 13.19 -13.82
CA ALA A 61 0.28 13.08 -15.27
C ALA A 61 -1.03 12.53 -15.81
N GLU A 62 -1.33 12.92 -17.05
CA GLU A 62 -2.35 12.34 -17.89
C GLU A 62 -1.77 12.09 -19.27
N ILE A 63 -2.29 11.11 -19.98
CA ILE A 63 -1.92 10.88 -21.39
C ILE A 63 -3.18 10.89 -22.24
N LEU A 64 -3.28 11.89 -23.11
CA LEU A 64 -4.41 12.08 -24.01
C LEU A 64 -4.52 10.94 -25.04
N PRO A 65 -5.67 10.75 -25.70
CA PRO A 65 -5.85 9.68 -26.69
C PRO A 65 -4.87 9.75 -27.87
N ASP A 66 -4.37 10.93 -28.20
CA ASP A 66 -3.35 11.16 -29.24
C ASP A 66 -1.91 10.94 -28.75
N GLY A 67 -1.74 10.48 -27.51
CA GLY A 67 -0.44 10.20 -26.87
C GLY A 67 0.24 11.43 -26.28
N ARG A 68 -0.31 12.64 -26.42
CA ARG A 68 0.31 13.83 -25.83
C ARG A 68 0.20 13.79 -24.30
N PRO A 69 1.29 14.15 -23.58
CA PRO A 69 1.23 14.31 -22.14
C PRO A 69 0.39 15.53 -21.77
N SER A 70 -0.38 15.38 -20.71
CA SER A 70 -1.16 16.40 -20.00
C SER A 70 -0.94 16.19 -18.51
N GLY A 71 -1.61 16.96 -17.67
CA GLY A 71 -1.61 16.74 -16.25
C GLY A 71 -2.25 17.88 -15.49
N TYR A 72 -2.37 17.68 -14.19
CA TYR A 72 -2.94 18.66 -13.30
C TYR A 72 -2.14 18.75 -12.00
N ARG A 73 -2.25 19.91 -11.37
CA ARG A 73 -1.64 20.15 -10.08
C ARG A 73 -2.54 19.61 -8.97
N LEU A 74 -1.96 18.84 -8.05
CA LEU A 74 -2.70 18.14 -7.00
C LEU A 74 -3.55 19.09 -6.15
N ASN A 75 -3.00 20.24 -5.78
CA ASN A 75 -3.69 21.21 -4.92
C ASN A 75 -4.94 21.85 -5.54
N GLU A 76 -5.17 21.70 -6.83
CA GLU A 76 -6.38 22.19 -7.53
C GLU A 76 -7.47 21.11 -7.67
N PHE A 77 -7.11 19.85 -7.40
CA PHE A 77 -7.92 18.67 -7.73
C PHE A 77 -8.40 17.88 -6.51
N PHE A 78 -8.04 18.26 -5.28
CA PHE A 78 -8.64 17.69 -4.09
C PHE A 78 -10.18 17.82 -4.13
N PHE A 79 -10.88 16.69 -4.01
CA PHE A 79 -12.35 16.61 -4.06
C PHE A 79 -12.98 17.20 -5.34
N HIS A 80 -12.29 17.14 -6.47
CA HIS A 80 -12.76 17.68 -7.74
C HIS A 80 -12.92 16.59 -8.84
N PRO A 81 -13.98 15.75 -8.77
CA PRO A 81 -14.11 14.56 -9.63
C PRO A 81 -14.66 14.85 -11.03
N PHE A 82 -14.88 16.11 -11.40
CA PHE A 82 -15.67 16.46 -12.59
C PHE A 82 -15.03 16.00 -13.91
N GLY A 83 -13.70 15.95 -14.00
CA GLY A 83 -13.03 15.43 -15.19
C GLY A 83 -13.33 13.94 -15.44
N MET A 84 -13.54 13.15 -14.39
CA MET A 84 -13.92 11.74 -14.50
C MET A 84 -15.27 11.55 -15.21
N LYS A 85 -16.20 12.49 -15.05
CA LYS A 85 -17.49 12.47 -15.79
C LYS A 85 -17.33 12.75 -17.28
N SER A 86 -16.23 13.39 -17.66
CA SER A 86 -15.92 13.80 -19.04
C SER A 86 -14.96 12.83 -19.76
N GLY A 87 -14.82 11.59 -19.26
CA GLY A 87 -13.99 10.57 -19.90
C GLY A 87 -12.49 10.62 -19.58
N GLN A 88 -12.11 11.30 -18.49
CA GLN A 88 -10.70 11.43 -18.06
C GLN A 88 -10.09 10.12 -17.51
N HIS A 89 -10.91 9.08 -17.29
CA HIS A 89 -10.50 7.82 -16.67
C HIS A 89 -9.25 7.22 -17.32
N ASP A 90 -9.30 6.91 -18.62
CA ASP A 90 -8.18 6.31 -19.34
C ASP A 90 -6.94 7.21 -19.35
N MET A 91 -7.14 8.53 -19.41
CA MET A 91 -6.03 9.50 -19.45
C MET A 91 -5.26 9.48 -18.12
N VAL A 92 -5.98 9.44 -17.00
CA VAL A 92 -5.41 9.31 -15.65
C VAL A 92 -4.76 7.95 -15.48
N MET A 93 -5.41 6.86 -15.92
CA MET A 93 -4.87 5.51 -15.81
C MET A 93 -3.54 5.36 -16.55
N ARG A 94 -3.43 5.88 -17.77
CA ARG A 94 -2.15 5.96 -18.50
C ARG A 94 -1.11 6.78 -17.74
N GLY A 95 -1.52 7.92 -17.17
CA GLY A 95 -0.65 8.73 -16.31
C GLY A 95 -0.12 7.95 -15.11
N LEU A 96 -0.97 7.21 -14.40
CA LEU A 96 -0.63 6.42 -13.22
C LEU A 96 0.38 5.30 -13.51
N ILE A 97 0.30 4.65 -14.68
CA ILE A 97 1.23 3.57 -15.06
C ILE A 97 2.52 4.10 -15.71
N SER A 98 2.56 5.37 -16.15
CA SER A 98 3.72 5.97 -16.81
C SER A 98 4.54 6.88 -15.90
N GLN A 99 3.91 7.53 -14.92
CA GLN A 99 4.56 8.48 -14.04
C GLN A 99 5.22 7.78 -12.85
N ALA A 100 6.51 8.06 -12.63
CA ALA A 100 7.19 7.63 -11.42
C ALA A 100 6.63 8.36 -10.17
N SER A 101 6.52 7.65 -9.05
CA SER A 101 6.25 8.29 -7.75
C SER A 101 7.46 9.11 -7.29
N GLN A 102 7.25 9.99 -6.31
CA GLN A 102 8.38 10.50 -5.54
C GLN A 102 9.02 9.37 -4.73
N ASN A 103 10.27 9.58 -4.31
CA ASN A 103 10.94 8.66 -3.40
C ASN A 103 10.30 8.71 -2.02
N ARG A 104 10.30 7.59 -1.29
CA ARG A 104 10.04 7.62 0.14
C ARG A 104 11.25 8.24 0.82
N ASP A 105 11.11 9.47 1.28
CA ASP A 105 12.15 10.21 1.98
C ASP A 105 11.51 11.12 3.08
N PRO A 106 12.30 11.87 3.88
CA PRO A 106 11.77 12.70 4.96
C PRO A 106 11.19 14.04 4.46
N PHE A 107 10.97 14.19 3.16
CA PHE A 107 10.36 15.36 2.55
C PHE A 107 8.98 15.01 1.99
N VAL A 108 8.14 16.03 1.88
CA VAL A 108 6.80 15.91 1.32
C VAL A 108 6.58 17.08 0.38
N SER A 109 5.89 16.80 -0.72
CA SER A 109 5.64 17.77 -1.78
C SER A 109 4.89 19.01 -1.26
N SER A 110 5.16 20.18 -1.86
CA SER A 110 4.62 21.46 -1.38
C SER A 110 3.11 21.52 -1.42
N ASP A 111 2.48 20.78 -2.32
CA ASP A 111 1.04 20.77 -2.47
C ASP A 111 0.34 20.04 -1.32
N LEU A 112 1.01 19.06 -0.70
CA LEU A 112 0.55 18.42 0.53
C LEU A 112 1.00 19.16 1.80
N LYS A 113 2.16 19.80 1.77
CA LYS A 113 2.71 20.50 2.93
C LYS A 113 2.08 21.88 3.17
N ASN A 114 1.72 22.62 2.12
CA ASN A 114 1.24 24.00 2.26
C ASN A 114 -0.18 24.23 1.72
N HIS A 115 -0.69 23.30 0.92
CA HIS A 115 -1.91 23.51 0.14
C HIS A 115 -2.89 22.32 0.23
N LEU A 116 -2.77 21.46 1.24
CA LEU A 116 -3.69 20.34 1.41
C LEU A 116 -5.10 20.89 1.61
N TYR A 117 -6.05 20.41 0.80
CA TYR A 117 -7.47 20.81 0.84
C TYR A 117 -7.71 22.32 0.78
N ARG A 118 -6.80 23.06 0.13
CA ARG A 118 -6.89 24.50 -0.04
C ARG A 118 -8.19 24.88 -0.76
N PRO A 119 -9.08 25.68 -0.15
CA PRO A 119 -10.20 26.30 -0.85
C PRO A 119 -9.68 27.19 -2.00
N ARG A 120 -10.38 27.23 -3.14
CA ARG A 120 -9.88 27.91 -4.35
C ARG A 120 -9.66 29.41 -4.17
N ASP A 121 -10.45 30.03 -3.31
CA ASP A 121 -10.43 31.44 -2.94
C ASP A 121 -9.48 31.75 -1.78
N ASN A 122 -8.79 30.74 -1.22
CA ASN A 122 -7.86 30.90 -0.11
C ASN A 122 -6.41 30.64 -0.57
N PRO A 123 -5.45 31.54 -0.29
CA PRO A 123 -4.04 31.27 -0.57
C PRO A 123 -3.43 30.19 0.35
N TYR A 124 -4.06 29.88 1.48
CA TYR A 124 -3.55 28.95 2.50
C TYR A 124 -4.31 27.62 2.49
N GLY A 125 -3.57 26.52 2.62
CA GLY A 125 -4.12 25.19 2.91
C GLY A 125 -3.56 24.58 4.18
N LEU A 126 -3.86 23.31 4.40
CA LEU A 126 -3.36 22.53 5.52
C LEU A 126 -1.96 21.97 5.24
N ASP A 127 -1.25 21.58 6.32
CA ASP A 127 0.05 20.90 6.26
C ASP A 127 -0.11 19.43 6.65
N LEU A 128 -0.16 18.54 5.65
CA LEU A 128 -0.35 17.11 5.88
C LEU A 128 0.74 16.49 6.77
N PRO A 129 2.05 16.72 6.55
CA PRO A 129 3.09 16.30 7.49
C PRO A 129 2.86 16.75 8.93
N ALA A 130 2.52 18.02 9.16
CA ALA A 130 2.25 18.54 10.49
C ALA A 130 1.04 17.85 11.13
N PHE A 131 -0.01 17.60 10.35
CA PHE A 131 -1.16 16.79 10.81
C PHE A 131 -0.78 15.35 11.15
N ASN A 132 0.12 14.71 10.40
CA ASN A 132 0.57 13.35 10.73
C ASN A 132 1.34 13.32 12.05
N ILE A 133 2.23 14.28 12.27
CA ILE A 133 2.96 14.43 13.54
C ILE A 133 1.95 14.66 14.69
N GLN A 134 1.06 15.64 14.54
CA GLN A 134 0.09 15.95 15.58
C GLN A 134 -0.88 14.79 15.84
N ARG A 135 -1.27 14.04 14.80
CA ARG A 135 -2.14 12.86 14.91
C ARG A 135 -1.44 11.72 15.65
N GLY A 136 -0.13 11.52 15.42
CA GLY A 136 0.63 10.55 16.18
C GLY A 136 0.61 10.84 17.69
N ARG A 137 0.77 12.11 18.06
CA ARG A 137 0.70 12.57 19.46
C ARG A 137 -0.69 12.43 20.05
N ASP A 138 -1.73 12.82 19.30
CA ASP A 138 -3.14 12.66 19.68
C ASP A 138 -3.49 11.19 19.97
N HIS A 139 -2.97 10.28 19.15
CA HIS A 139 -3.17 8.84 19.30
C HIS A 139 -2.30 8.18 20.38
N GLY A 140 -1.42 8.93 21.04
CA GLY A 140 -0.48 8.39 22.02
C GLY A 140 0.53 7.40 21.41
N ILE A 141 0.89 7.55 20.13
CA ILE A 141 1.87 6.69 19.48
C ILE A 141 3.22 6.82 20.20
N PRO A 142 3.86 5.72 20.60
CA PRO A 142 5.15 5.80 21.26
C PRO A 142 6.22 6.44 20.37
N GLY A 143 7.20 7.09 21.01
CA GLY A 143 8.34 7.67 20.31
C GLY A 143 9.11 6.62 19.50
N TYR A 144 9.72 7.05 18.40
CA TYR A 144 10.44 6.21 17.44
C TYR A 144 11.39 5.20 18.10
N THR A 145 12.18 5.65 19.08
CA THR A 145 13.18 4.79 19.74
C THR A 145 12.55 3.61 20.49
N LYS A 146 11.30 3.74 20.96
CA LYS A 146 10.60 2.63 21.60
C LYS A 146 10.18 1.56 20.60
N LEU A 147 9.90 1.95 19.35
CA LEU A 147 9.57 1.00 18.28
C LEU A 147 10.84 0.34 17.72
N VAL A 148 11.97 1.03 17.71
CA VAL A 148 13.28 0.42 17.43
C VAL A 148 13.58 -0.66 18.47
N GLU A 149 13.45 -0.36 19.75
CA GLU A 149 13.63 -1.32 20.84
C GLU A 149 12.67 -2.52 20.70
N PHE A 150 11.39 -2.27 20.45
CA PHE A 150 10.40 -3.34 20.26
C PHE A 150 10.74 -4.27 19.08
N CYS A 151 11.16 -3.70 17.95
CA CYS A 151 11.40 -4.46 16.73
C CYS A 151 12.74 -5.19 16.71
N PHE A 152 13.76 -4.64 17.38
CA PHE A 152 15.16 -5.06 17.20
C PHE A 152 15.93 -5.28 18.51
N ASP A 153 15.31 -5.06 19.67
CA ASP A 153 15.98 -5.10 20.98
C ASP A 153 17.16 -4.10 21.08
N ASP A 154 17.18 -3.06 20.23
CA ASP A 154 18.21 -2.02 20.20
C ASP A 154 17.75 -0.77 20.97
N VAL A 155 18.42 -0.51 22.09
CA VAL A 155 18.10 0.60 22.98
C VAL A 155 18.89 1.86 22.60
N ILE A 156 18.19 2.81 21.98
CA ILE A 156 18.75 4.10 21.57
C ILE A 156 18.76 5.08 22.75
N GLN A 157 19.94 5.36 23.30
CA GLN A 157 20.16 6.26 24.45
C GLN A 157 20.68 7.65 24.06
N ASN A 158 21.28 7.78 22.87
CA ASN A 158 21.83 9.04 22.41
C ASN A 158 21.67 9.23 20.90
N TRP A 159 21.79 10.47 20.45
CA TRP A 159 21.63 10.84 19.05
C TRP A 159 22.52 10.03 18.11
N LYS A 160 23.80 9.82 18.44
CA LYS A 160 24.78 9.19 17.55
C LYS A 160 24.39 7.75 17.18
N GLN A 161 23.70 7.03 18.06
CA GLN A 161 23.18 5.69 17.74
C GLN A 161 22.17 5.69 16.58
N LEU A 162 21.55 6.82 16.24
CA LEU A 162 20.67 6.92 15.07
C LEU A 162 21.42 6.89 13.74
N ASP A 163 22.75 7.10 13.71
CA ASP A 163 23.53 7.11 12.47
C ASP A 163 23.51 5.76 11.74
N GLN A 164 23.19 4.66 12.44
CA GLN A 164 22.98 3.34 11.82
C GLN A 164 21.62 3.22 11.09
N TYR A 165 20.64 4.05 11.46
CA TYR A 165 19.28 3.99 10.92
C TYR A 165 19.00 5.07 9.89
N MET A 166 19.62 6.25 10.00
CA MET A 166 19.32 7.41 9.16
C MET A 166 20.57 8.24 8.84
N PRO A 167 20.54 9.08 7.80
CA PRO A 167 21.65 9.98 7.49
C PRO A 167 22.01 10.90 8.65
N VAL A 168 23.33 11.08 8.87
CA VAL A 168 23.91 12.02 9.86
C VAL A 168 23.28 13.41 9.75
N SER A 169 23.00 13.87 8.53
CA SER A 169 22.36 15.17 8.28
C SER A 169 20.93 15.25 8.83
N GLN A 170 20.17 14.16 8.78
CA GLN A 170 18.82 14.09 9.35
C GLN A 170 18.86 13.99 10.87
N ARG A 171 19.74 13.13 11.43
CA ARG A 171 19.98 13.08 12.87
C ARG A 171 20.32 14.46 13.45
N ILE A 172 21.21 15.22 12.81
CA ILE A 172 21.58 16.58 13.26
C ILE A 172 20.39 17.54 13.22
N ARG A 173 19.49 17.41 12.23
CA ARG A 173 18.25 18.21 12.19
C ARG A 173 17.35 17.86 13.36
N PHE A 174 17.14 16.57 13.62
CA PHE A 174 16.36 16.10 14.75
C PHE A 174 16.91 16.57 16.10
N SER A 175 18.22 16.48 16.32
CA SER A 175 18.85 16.91 17.58
C SER A 175 18.76 18.42 17.83
N LYS A 176 18.44 19.22 16.81
CA LYS A 176 18.18 20.66 16.95
C LYS A 176 16.71 20.97 17.24
N LEU A 177 15.80 20.05 16.94
CA LEU A 177 14.35 20.23 17.04
C LEU A 177 13.77 19.59 18.31
N TYR A 178 14.26 18.41 18.67
CA TYR A 178 13.78 17.63 19.81
C TYR A 178 14.76 17.72 20.98
N ARG A 179 14.23 17.76 22.21
CA ARG A 179 15.04 17.84 23.43
C ARG A 179 15.75 16.51 23.71
N SER A 180 15.03 15.40 23.54
CA SER A 180 15.53 14.05 23.74
C SER A 180 15.42 13.20 22.48
N VAL A 181 16.28 12.20 22.34
CA VAL A 181 16.16 11.18 21.28
C VAL A 181 14.87 10.36 21.41
N HIS A 182 14.33 10.28 22.62
CA HIS A 182 13.07 9.59 22.93
C HIS A 182 11.81 10.37 22.54
N ASP A 183 11.94 11.67 22.24
CA ASP A 183 10.81 12.52 21.86
C ASP A 183 10.48 12.45 20.36
N LEU A 184 11.26 11.69 19.57
CA LEU A 184 11.10 11.62 18.12
C LEU A 184 9.75 11.01 17.74
N ASP A 185 8.92 11.78 17.05
CA ASP A 185 7.68 11.29 16.47
C ASP A 185 7.97 10.18 15.44
N LEU A 186 7.27 9.05 15.58
CA LEU A 186 7.45 7.85 14.75
C LEU A 186 7.36 8.16 13.24
N PHE A 187 6.42 9.02 12.84
CA PHE A 187 6.19 9.37 11.44
C PHE A 187 7.44 10.02 10.81
N SER A 188 8.01 11.02 11.49
CA SER A 188 9.15 11.77 10.98
C SER A 188 10.42 10.94 10.95
N ALA A 189 10.71 10.22 12.04
CA ALA A 189 11.94 9.44 12.15
C ALA A 189 11.92 8.19 11.25
N GLY A 190 10.78 7.49 11.14
CA GLY A 190 10.66 6.33 10.25
C GLY A 190 10.74 6.68 8.76
N LEU A 191 10.29 7.87 8.35
CA LEU A 191 10.53 8.38 7.00
C LEU A 191 12.01 8.70 6.73
N ALA A 192 12.77 9.07 7.76
CA ALA A 192 14.18 9.43 7.64
C ALA A 192 15.12 8.21 7.61
N GLU A 193 14.61 7.01 7.91
CA GLU A 193 15.41 5.79 7.87
C GLU A 193 15.92 5.47 6.46
N TYR A 194 17.11 4.88 6.38
CA TYR A 194 17.59 4.24 5.17
C TYR A 194 16.61 3.14 4.72
N PRO A 195 16.28 3.04 3.43
CA PRO A 195 15.51 1.92 2.91
C PRO A 195 16.29 0.60 3.07
N LEU A 196 15.57 -0.48 3.38
CA LEU A 196 16.13 -1.83 3.30
C LEU A 196 16.44 -2.20 1.83
N PRO A 197 17.38 -3.11 1.57
CA PRO A 197 17.71 -3.53 0.21
C PRO A 197 16.47 -4.02 -0.56
N GLY A 198 16.18 -3.36 -1.69
CA GLY A 198 15.04 -3.70 -2.54
C GLY A 198 13.66 -3.35 -1.95
N ALA A 199 13.61 -2.55 -0.88
CA ALA A 199 12.39 -2.09 -0.23
C ALA A 199 12.26 -0.56 -0.32
N ALA A 200 11.03 -0.07 -0.30
CA ALA A 200 10.76 1.36 -0.14
C ALA A 200 10.97 1.82 1.30
N LEU A 201 10.69 0.96 2.29
CA LEU A 201 10.70 1.27 3.72
C LEU A 201 12.01 0.96 4.41
N GLY A 202 12.26 1.65 5.53
CA GLY A 202 13.34 1.34 6.46
C GLY A 202 12.94 0.25 7.45
N PRO A 203 13.87 -0.15 8.32
CA PRO A 203 13.67 -1.27 9.24
C PRO A 203 12.44 -1.09 10.14
N THR A 204 12.25 0.05 10.81
CA THR A 204 11.17 0.21 11.80
C THR A 204 9.80 0.20 11.13
N PHE A 205 9.63 0.93 10.02
CA PHE A 205 8.36 0.87 9.28
C PHE A 205 8.11 -0.50 8.64
N THR A 206 9.17 -1.20 8.21
CA THR A 206 9.05 -2.58 7.71
C THR A 206 8.57 -3.54 8.78
N CYS A 207 9.08 -3.43 10.01
CA CYS A 207 8.62 -4.22 11.15
C CYS A 207 7.11 -3.99 11.40
N ILE A 208 6.68 -2.74 11.55
CA ILE A 208 5.28 -2.39 11.86
C ILE A 208 4.33 -2.82 10.72
N VAL A 209 4.67 -2.47 9.47
CA VAL A 209 3.86 -2.82 8.30
C VAL A 209 3.85 -4.34 8.11
N GLY A 210 4.99 -5.01 8.27
CA GLY A 210 5.11 -6.45 8.18
C GLY A 210 4.22 -7.18 9.18
N ILE A 211 4.26 -6.80 10.46
CA ILE A 211 3.39 -7.36 11.51
C ILE A 211 1.93 -7.16 11.14
N GLN A 212 1.54 -5.96 10.71
CA GLN A 212 0.14 -5.71 10.34
C GLN A 212 -0.30 -6.60 9.15
N MET A 213 0.53 -6.71 8.12
CA MET A 213 0.21 -7.54 6.96
C MET A 213 0.19 -9.04 7.31
N PHE A 214 1.03 -9.48 8.25
CA PHE A 214 0.92 -10.83 8.81
C PHE A 214 -0.42 -11.04 9.51
N ASN A 215 -0.82 -10.11 10.37
CA ASN A 215 -2.08 -10.16 11.11
C ASN A 215 -3.29 -10.20 10.16
N LEU A 216 -3.29 -9.35 9.13
CA LEU A 216 -4.35 -9.31 8.12
C LEU A 216 -4.41 -10.58 7.26
N LYS A 217 -3.28 -11.24 6.99
CA LYS A 217 -3.25 -12.50 6.24
C LYS A 217 -3.69 -13.69 7.08
N TYR A 218 -3.11 -13.86 8.26
CA TYR A 218 -3.29 -15.07 9.07
C TYR A 218 -4.44 -14.99 10.07
N GLY A 219 -4.84 -13.78 10.48
CA GLY A 219 -6.02 -13.53 11.32
C GLY A 219 -7.33 -13.33 10.56
N ASP A 220 -7.30 -13.23 9.23
CA ASP A 220 -8.50 -13.23 8.39
C ASP A 220 -8.91 -14.65 8.00
N ARG A 221 -10.03 -15.13 8.56
CA ARG A 221 -10.60 -16.45 8.24
C ARG A 221 -10.97 -16.60 6.76
N PHE A 222 -11.24 -15.50 6.05
CA PHE A 222 -11.63 -15.49 4.64
C PHE A 222 -10.48 -15.09 3.70
N TRP A 223 -9.24 -15.03 4.19
CA TRP A 223 -8.09 -14.85 3.32
C TRP A 223 -8.09 -15.93 2.23
N PHE A 224 -7.96 -15.48 0.98
CA PHE A 224 -8.31 -16.29 -0.19
C PHE A 224 -7.54 -17.61 -0.27
N GLU A 225 -6.30 -17.69 0.22
CA GLU A 225 -5.48 -18.92 0.17
C GLU A 225 -5.70 -19.88 1.35
N HIS A 226 -6.53 -19.55 2.35
CA HIS A 226 -6.73 -20.47 3.47
C HIS A 226 -7.57 -21.68 3.05
N GLY A 227 -7.09 -22.87 3.40
CA GLY A 227 -7.81 -24.13 3.21
C GLY A 227 -8.62 -24.53 4.44
N GLY A 228 -9.66 -25.34 4.22
CA GLY A 228 -10.46 -25.93 5.29
C GLY A 228 -11.31 -24.94 6.10
N GLN A 229 -11.51 -23.72 5.59
CA GLN A 229 -12.41 -22.72 6.16
C GLN A 229 -13.73 -22.68 5.40
N VAL A 230 -14.77 -22.17 6.06
CA VAL A 230 -16.03 -21.83 5.38
C VAL A 230 -15.74 -20.74 4.35
N GLY A 231 -16.02 -21.02 3.08
CA GLY A 231 -15.74 -20.10 1.96
C GLY A 231 -14.34 -20.24 1.36
N SER A 232 -13.53 -21.23 1.78
CA SER A 232 -12.28 -21.55 1.09
C SER A 232 -12.52 -21.85 -0.38
N PHE A 233 -11.73 -21.23 -1.26
CA PHE A 233 -11.73 -21.54 -2.69
C PHE A 233 -11.23 -22.97 -2.95
N THR A 234 -11.74 -23.61 -4.00
CA THR A 234 -11.21 -24.90 -4.47
C THR A 234 -9.80 -24.73 -5.05
N PRO A 235 -9.02 -25.82 -5.23
CA PRO A 235 -7.70 -25.71 -5.84
C PRO A 235 -7.74 -25.09 -7.25
N ASP A 236 -8.75 -25.43 -8.04
CA ASP A 236 -8.94 -24.88 -9.40
C ASP A 236 -9.26 -23.38 -9.34
N GLN A 237 -10.17 -22.97 -8.46
CA GLN A 237 -10.47 -21.55 -8.25
C GLN A 237 -9.24 -20.76 -7.80
N LEU A 238 -8.42 -21.32 -6.90
CA LEU A 238 -7.16 -20.69 -6.49
C LEU A 238 -6.15 -20.56 -7.63
N GLN A 239 -6.06 -21.57 -8.49
CA GLN A 239 -5.20 -21.50 -9.67
C GLN A 239 -5.62 -20.36 -10.61
N GLU A 240 -6.93 -20.16 -10.78
CA GLU A 240 -7.48 -19.06 -11.59
C GLU A 240 -7.31 -17.69 -10.93
N LEU A 241 -7.50 -17.60 -9.61
CA LEU A 241 -7.27 -16.35 -8.88
C LEU A 241 -5.80 -15.94 -8.97
N ARG A 242 -4.84 -16.87 -8.81
CA ARG A 242 -3.39 -16.58 -8.86
C ARG A 242 -2.88 -15.98 -10.17
N LYS A 243 -3.68 -16.04 -11.24
CA LYS A 243 -3.36 -15.42 -12.53
C LYS A 243 -3.59 -13.91 -12.56
N THR A 244 -4.52 -13.39 -11.76
CA THR A 244 -4.88 -11.97 -11.83
C THR A 244 -3.72 -11.08 -11.35
N ASN A 245 -3.50 -9.98 -12.05
CA ASN A 245 -2.58 -8.92 -11.63
C ASN A 245 -3.22 -7.57 -11.90
N LEU A 246 -2.67 -6.50 -11.32
CA LEU A 246 -3.25 -5.16 -11.48
C LEU A 246 -3.27 -4.73 -12.95
N ALA A 247 -2.27 -5.11 -13.76
CA ALA A 247 -2.24 -4.82 -15.18
C ALA A 247 -3.46 -5.39 -15.93
N ARG A 248 -3.81 -6.66 -15.67
CA ARG A 248 -4.99 -7.33 -16.25
C ARG A 248 -6.28 -6.65 -15.81
N LEU A 249 -6.38 -6.26 -14.53
CA LEU A 249 -7.53 -5.52 -14.01
C LEU A 249 -7.69 -4.17 -14.71
N MET A 250 -6.59 -3.44 -14.93
CA MET A 250 -6.61 -2.17 -15.67
C MET A 250 -7.05 -2.39 -17.12
N CYS A 251 -6.47 -3.36 -17.84
CA CYS A 251 -6.86 -3.69 -19.21
C CYS A 251 -8.34 -4.06 -19.33
N ALA A 252 -8.88 -4.83 -18.38
CA ALA A 252 -10.27 -5.28 -18.43
C ALA A 252 -11.30 -4.17 -18.14
N ASN A 253 -10.87 -3.05 -17.57
CA ASN A 253 -11.74 -1.96 -17.11
C ASN A 253 -11.37 -0.59 -17.71
N SER A 254 -10.56 -0.56 -18.77
CA SER A 254 -10.22 0.66 -19.51
C SER A 254 -10.62 0.52 -20.97
N ASP A 255 -11.05 1.59 -21.61
CA ASP A 255 -11.56 1.53 -22.99
C ASP A 255 -10.42 1.55 -24.02
N ASN A 256 -9.34 2.28 -23.73
CA ASN A 256 -8.28 2.62 -24.67
C ASN A 256 -6.87 2.34 -24.12
N ILE A 257 -6.73 1.33 -23.26
CA ILE A 257 -5.43 0.82 -22.80
C ILE A 257 -5.26 -0.59 -23.37
N ASN A 258 -4.46 -0.69 -24.44
CA ASN A 258 -4.24 -1.95 -25.16
C ASN A 258 -2.84 -2.54 -24.92
N VAL A 259 -1.92 -1.75 -24.38
CA VAL A 259 -0.54 -2.12 -24.07
C VAL A 259 -0.22 -1.60 -22.67
N ILE A 260 0.36 -2.45 -21.82
CA ILE A 260 0.61 -2.15 -20.41
C ILE A 260 1.81 -2.94 -19.89
N GLN A 261 2.52 -2.42 -18.89
CA GLN A 261 3.59 -3.14 -18.21
C GLN A 261 3.04 -4.38 -17.47
N LYS A 262 3.83 -5.46 -17.42
CA LYS A 262 3.44 -6.70 -16.72
C LYS A 262 3.14 -6.47 -15.24
N ASN A 263 3.89 -5.60 -14.58
CA ASN A 263 3.64 -5.13 -13.22
C ASN A 263 3.64 -3.59 -13.23
N VAL A 264 2.46 -2.99 -13.02
CA VAL A 264 2.23 -1.54 -13.09
C VAL A 264 2.82 -0.76 -11.92
N PHE A 265 3.28 -1.43 -10.86
CA PHE A 265 4.01 -0.78 -9.77
C PHE A 265 5.49 -0.56 -10.09
N ARG A 266 5.97 -1.05 -11.23
CA ARG A 266 7.35 -0.91 -11.69
C ARG A 266 7.38 -0.17 -13.02
N GLY A 267 8.39 0.67 -13.19
CA GLY A 267 8.69 1.28 -14.49
C GLY A 267 8.99 0.22 -15.56
N GLU A 268 8.90 0.63 -16.81
CA GLU A 268 9.24 -0.22 -17.95
C GLU A 268 10.73 -0.59 -17.93
N SER A 269 11.04 -1.85 -18.18
CA SER A 269 12.41 -2.36 -18.25
C SER A 269 12.46 -3.68 -19.03
N PRO A 270 13.65 -4.20 -19.37
CA PRO A 270 13.76 -5.52 -19.98
C PRO A 270 13.12 -6.65 -19.16
N THR A 271 13.02 -6.50 -17.84
CA THR A 271 12.40 -7.48 -16.93
C THR A 271 10.94 -7.15 -16.61
N ASN A 272 10.45 -5.96 -17.00
CA ASN A 272 9.06 -5.52 -16.88
C ASN A 272 8.60 -4.80 -18.16
N PRO A 273 8.58 -5.48 -19.31
CA PRO A 273 8.23 -4.85 -20.58
C PRO A 273 6.75 -4.50 -20.64
N SER A 274 6.40 -3.51 -21.46
CA SER A 274 5.03 -3.31 -21.90
C SER A 274 4.61 -4.41 -22.87
N VAL A 275 3.43 -4.98 -22.66
CA VAL A 275 2.89 -6.10 -23.46
C VAL A 275 1.45 -5.81 -23.88
N PRO A 276 0.96 -6.39 -24.99
CA PRO A 276 -0.44 -6.32 -25.35
C PRO A 276 -1.34 -6.88 -24.25
N CYS A 277 -2.45 -6.21 -23.94
CA CYS A 277 -3.42 -6.65 -22.92
C CYS A 277 -3.96 -8.07 -23.18
N SER A 278 -4.04 -8.48 -24.45
CA SER A 278 -4.44 -9.84 -24.86
C SER A 278 -3.43 -10.92 -24.48
N SER A 279 -2.18 -10.56 -24.18
CA SER A 279 -1.14 -11.51 -23.75
C SER A 279 -1.12 -11.75 -22.24
N LEU A 280 -1.82 -10.91 -21.47
CA LEU A 280 -1.90 -11.07 -20.02
C LEU A 280 -2.84 -12.23 -19.68
N PRO A 281 -2.48 -13.08 -18.70
CA PRO A 281 -3.33 -14.19 -18.30
C PRO A 281 -4.64 -13.64 -17.72
N ASP A 282 -5.73 -14.34 -18.02
CA ASP A 282 -7.06 -14.03 -17.52
C ASP A 282 -7.57 -15.14 -16.61
N THR A 283 -8.49 -14.76 -15.73
CA THR A 283 -9.15 -15.69 -14.80
C THR A 283 -10.28 -16.42 -15.52
N ASP A 284 -10.21 -17.74 -15.62
CA ASP A 284 -11.29 -18.55 -16.19
C ASP A 284 -12.38 -18.79 -15.13
N LEU A 285 -13.51 -18.10 -15.27
CA LEU A 285 -14.64 -18.20 -14.35
C LEU A 285 -15.39 -19.53 -14.44
N LYS A 286 -15.06 -20.44 -15.37
CA LYS A 286 -15.63 -21.80 -15.39
C LYS A 286 -15.35 -22.58 -14.11
N ALA A 287 -14.27 -22.27 -13.38
CA ALA A 287 -13.98 -22.86 -12.07
C ALA A 287 -15.04 -22.52 -10.99
N TRP A 288 -15.94 -21.57 -11.26
CA TRP A 288 -17.09 -21.23 -10.42
C TRP A 288 -18.42 -21.75 -10.98
N GLN A 289 -18.41 -22.48 -12.09
CA GLN A 289 -19.63 -23.05 -12.64
C GLN A 289 -20.18 -24.13 -11.71
N GLU A 290 -21.35 -23.86 -11.12
CA GLU A 290 -22.07 -24.85 -10.33
C GLU A 290 -22.71 -25.90 -11.26
N ALA A 291 -22.71 -27.17 -10.82
CA ALA A 291 -23.44 -28.20 -11.54
C ALA A 291 -24.95 -27.89 -11.48
N PRO A 292 -25.69 -28.00 -12.59
CA PRO A 292 -27.14 -27.82 -12.58
C PRO A 292 -27.77 -28.87 -11.65
N GLY A 293 -28.19 -28.44 -10.45
CA GLY A 293 -28.80 -29.32 -9.44
C GLY A 293 -28.36 -29.09 -7.98
N MET A 294 -27.28 -28.34 -7.72
CA MET A 294 -26.93 -27.89 -6.36
C MET A 294 -27.75 -26.65 -5.98
N MET A 295 -29.08 -26.76 -5.92
CA MET A 295 -29.83 -25.81 -5.10
C MET A 295 -29.42 -26.04 -3.64
N MET A 296 -28.92 -24.99 -2.98
CA MET A 296 -28.81 -24.95 -1.52
C MET A 296 -30.14 -25.45 -0.92
N PRO A 297 -30.12 -26.42 0.02
CA PRO A 297 -31.36 -26.86 0.64
C PRO A 297 -32.01 -25.66 1.33
N ASN A 298 -33.25 -25.35 0.93
CA ASN A 298 -34.13 -24.35 1.52
C ASN A 298 -34.58 -24.74 2.95
N ASN A 299 -33.65 -25.07 3.84
CA ASN A 299 -33.90 -25.34 5.26
C ASN A 299 -33.45 -24.15 6.12
N ILE A 300 -33.94 -22.95 5.79
CA ILE A 300 -34.15 -21.93 6.81
C ILE A 300 -35.60 -22.08 7.24
N GLY A 301 -35.82 -22.98 8.21
CA GLY A 301 -37.08 -23.07 8.92
C GLY A 301 -37.35 -21.75 9.63
N ILE A 302 -38.13 -20.88 8.99
CA ILE A 302 -38.72 -19.72 9.67
C ILE A 302 -39.72 -20.29 10.66
N ASN A 303 -39.27 -20.43 11.90
CA ASN A 303 -40.11 -20.73 13.05
C ASN A 303 -41.03 -19.52 13.28
N LYS A 304 -42.17 -19.47 12.58
CA LYS A 304 -43.27 -18.57 12.92
C LYS A 304 -43.88 -19.07 14.22
N LYS A 305 -43.37 -18.58 15.35
CA LYS A 305 -44.11 -18.64 16.62
C LYS A 305 -45.40 -17.83 16.45
N LYS A 306 -46.53 -18.52 16.58
CA LYS A 306 -47.81 -17.91 16.96
C LYS A 306 -47.80 -17.63 18.46
#